data_AF-A0A914TZH6-F1
#
_entry.id   AF-A0A914TZH6-F1
#
_cell.length_a   1.000
_cell.length_b   1.000
_cell.length_c   1.000
_cell.angle_alpha   90.00
_cell.angle_beta   90.00
_cell.angle_gamma   90.00
#
_symmetry.space_group_name_H-M   'P 1'
#
loop_
_entity.id
_entity.type
_entity.pdbx_description
1 polymer ?
#
loop_
_entity_poly.entity_id
_entity_poly.type
_entity_poly.pdbx_seq_one_letter_code
_entity_poly.pdbx_strand_id
1 'polypeptide(L)'
;MHPENEGTSAQRSAIFNLQSLIIVLLLFICTCAYTRAIVPKIVDRQKIGIAGIFWKCARIGERLSIWVSLGCFFMAVTYPIPKNGSDNDVFISKKTAFIVQINLLKKLLETKSDCIRLHAVGQSIPRAVALADTLNSCMGNTIKISAGTTTAMAVDEFDSLPVERSLSKIIIRITRVVHVV
;
A
#
# COMPACT_ATOMS: atom_id res chain seq x y z
N MET A 1 -8.94 46.66 -11.04
CA MET A 1 -7.66 46.02 -11.41
C MET A 1 -7.77 44.55 -10.96
N HIS A 2 -7.69 43.61 -11.92
CA HIS A 2 -7.67 42.12 -11.90
C HIS A 2 -7.30 41.36 -10.59
N PRO A 3 -7.53 40.02 -10.42
CA PRO A 3 -8.59 39.13 -10.97
C PRO A 3 -8.92 37.80 -10.18
N GLU A 4 -9.64 36.88 -10.86
CA GLU A 4 -9.71 35.39 -10.77
C GLU A 4 -10.44 34.76 -9.57
N ASN A 5 -11.60 34.13 -9.78
CA ASN A 5 -11.88 32.76 -10.27
C ASN A 5 -12.15 31.83 -9.07
N GLU A 6 -13.34 31.22 -9.03
CA GLU A 6 -13.60 29.82 -8.65
C GLU A 6 -15.04 29.59 -8.17
N GLY A 7 -15.66 28.55 -8.76
CA GLY A 7 -16.53 27.65 -8.03
C GLY A 7 -18.00 28.05 -7.86
N THR A 8 -18.86 27.58 -8.76
CA THR A 8 -20.19 27.09 -8.31
C THR A 8 -20.62 25.85 -9.09
N SER A 9 -20.85 24.81 -8.30
CA SER A 9 -21.37 23.49 -8.59
C SER A 9 -22.86 23.52 -8.92
N ALA A 10 -23.28 22.74 -9.93
CA ALA A 10 -24.68 22.39 -10.15
C ALA A 10 -24.81 20.87 -10.37
N GLN A 11 -25.42 20.19 -9.41
CA GLN A 11 -25.85 18.79 -9.55
C GLN A 11 -27.09 18.68 -10.45
N ARG A 12 -27.17 17.61 -11.26
CA ARG A 12 -28.31 16.64 -11.26
C ARG A 12 -28.10 15.51 -12.27
N SER A 13 -27.56 14.39 -11.78
CA SER A 13 -28.00 13.03 -12.10
C SER A 13 -27.38 12.10 -11.06
N ALA A 14 -28.20 11.56 -10.16
CA ALA A 14 -27.77 10.77 -9.01
C ALA A 14 -27.27 9.35 -9.37
N ILE A 15 -27.24 8.98 -10.67
CA ILE A 15 -26.91 7.61 -11.10
C ILE A 15 -25.50 7.44 -11.64
N PHE A 16 -24.88 8.45 -12.28
CA PHE A 16 -23.43 8.47 -12.44
C PHE A 16 -22.93 9.90 -12.48
N ASN A 17 -22.09 10.26 -11.51
CA ASN A 17 -21.22 11.42 -11.62
C ASN A 17 -20.38 11.26 -12.90
N LEU A 18 -20.30 12.29 -13.76
CA LEU A 18 -19.58 12.19 -15.05
C LEU A 18 -18.15 11.67 -14.87
N GLN A 19 -17.51 12.05 -13.76
CA GLN A 19 -16.21 11.54 -13.36
C GLN A 19 -16.21 10.02 -13.16
N SER A 20 -17.16 9.48 -12.40
CA SER A 20 -17.31 8.03 -12.17
C SER A 20 -17.72 7.28 -13.43
N LEU A 21 -18.55 7.87 -14.29
CA LEU A 21 -18.96 7.28 -15.57
C LEU A 21 -17.77 7.07 -16.51
N ILE A 22 -16.89 8.08 -16.60
CA ILE A 22 -15.68 8.02 -17.40
C ILE A 22 -14.78 6.89 -16.89
N ILE A 23 -14.60 6.77 -15.57
CA ILE A 23 -13.79 5.71 -14.96
C ILE A 23 -14.36 4.32 -15.25
N VAL A 24 -15.67 4.12 -15.10
CA VAL A 24 -16.32 2.83 -15.39
C VAL A 24 -16.21 2.46 -16.87
N LEU A 25 -16.40 3.42 -17.78
CA LEU A 25 -16.22 3.20 -19.22
C LEU A 25 -14.76 2.86 -19.55
N LEU A 26 -13.81 3.51 -18.87
CA LEU A 26 -12.37 3.25 -19.01
C LEU A 26 -12.01 1.83 -18.58
N LEU A 27 -12.50 1.38 -17.41
CA LEU A 27 -12.35 0.02 -16.90
C LEU A 27 -13.00 -1.01 -17.82
N PHE A 28 -14.19 -0.73 -18.34
CA PHE A 28 -14.89 -1.62 -19.27
C PHE A 28 -14.10 -1.84 -20.56
N ILE A 29 -13.58 -0.76 -21.16
CA ILE A 29 -12.76 -0.83 -22.38
C ILE A 29 -11.42 -1.54 -22.12
N CYS A 30 -10.79 -1.29 -20.97
CA CYS A 30 -9.56 -1.98 -20.54
C CYS A 30 -9.78 -3.49 -20.38
N THR A 31 -10.90 -3.89 -19.79
CA THR A 31 -11.29 -5.31 -19.62
C THR A 31 -11.55 -5.98 -20.97
N CYS A 32 -12.19 -5.27 -21.92
CA CYS A 32 -12.40 -5.76 -23.28
C CYS A 32 -11.07 -5.99 -24.02
N ALA A 33 -10.10 -5.08 -23.87
CA ALA A 33 -8.77 -5.21 -24.45
C ALA A 33 -7.97 -6.37 -23.82
N TYR A 34 -8.01 -6.50 -22.49
CA TYR A 34 -7.35 -7.58 -21.75
C TYR A 34 -7.85 -8.97 -22.15
N THR A 35 -9.17 -9.13 -22.27
CA THR A 35 -9.77 -10.41 -22.69
C THR A 35 -9.29 -10.85 -24.08
N ARG A 36 -9.11 -9.90 -25.02
CA ARG A 36 -8.51 -10.20 -26.33
C ARG A 36 -7.04 -10.61 -26.20
N ALA A 37 -6.27 -9.94 -25.34
CA ALA A 37 -4.84 -10.25 -25.15
C ALA A 37 -4.62 -11.67 -24.64
N ILE A 38 -5.52 -12.19 -23.79
CA ILE A 38 -5.43 -13.55 -23.25
C ILE A 38 -5.95 -14.61 -24.23
N VAL A 39 -7.08 -14.37 -24.93
CA VAL A 39 -7.70 -15.39 -25.80
C VAL A 39 -8.04 -14.84 -27.19
N PRO A 40 -7.03 -14.53 -28.04
CA PRO A 40 -7.27 -14.03 -29.39
C PRO A 40 -7.99 -15.06 -30.28
N LYS A 41 -7.80 -16.36 -30.03
CA LYS A 41 -8.30 -17.46 -30.87
C LYS A 41 -9.80 -17.78 -30.70
N ILE A 42 -10.41 -17.46 -29.56
CA ILE A 42 -11.85 -17.71 -29.31
C ILE A 42 -12.72 -16.58 -29.85
N VAL A 43 -12.22 -15.34 -29.74
CA VAL A 43 -12.93 -14.11 -30.15
C VAL A 43 -13.00 -14.00 -31.68
N ASP A 44 -11.98 -14.47 -32.42
CA ASP A 44 -11.98 -14.37 -33.89
C ASP A 44 -12.84 -15.44 -34.58
N ARG A 45 -13.25 -16.49 -33.84
CA ARG A 45 -14.00 -17.65 -34.37
C ARG A 45 -15.53 -17.47 -34.34
N GLN A 46 -16.06 -16.47 -33.65
CA GLN A 46 -17.49 -16.22 -33.48
C GLN A 46 -17.84 -14.78 -33.88
N LYS A 47 -17.89 -14.49 -35.19
CA LYS A 47 -18.17 -13.15 -35.75
C LYS A 47 -19.64 -12.72 -35.69
N ILE A 48 -20.49 -13.41 -34.91
CA ILE A 48 -21.94 -13.23 -34.90
C ILE A 48 -22.43 -13.23 -33.44
N GLY A 49 -23.21 -12.21 -33.04
CA GLY A 49 -23.77 -12.05 -31.69
C GLY A 49 -22.98 -11.09 -30.77
N ILE A 50 -23.15 -11.24 -29.46
CA ILE A 50 -22.59 -10.36 -28.39
C ILE A 50 -21.05 -10.32 -28.43
N ALA A 51 -20.41 -11.43 -28.81
CA ALA A 51 -18.96 -11.52 -29.01
C ALA A 51 -18.45 -10.63 -30.18
N GLY A 52 -19.30 -10.34 -31.18
CA GLY A 52 -18.96 -9.44 -32.29
C GLY A 52 -18.93 -7.97 -31.88
N ILE A 53 -19.83 -7.57 -30.97
CA ILE A 53 -19.81 -6.23 -30.33
C ILE A 53 -18.55 -6.11 -29.48
N PHE A 54 -18.23 -7.15 -28.70
CA PHE A 54 -17.01 -7.23 -27.91
C PHE A 54 -15.74 -7.14 -28.78
N TRP A 55 -15.72 -7.75 -29.97
CA TRP A 55 -14.60 -7.65 -30.91
C TRP A 55 -14.43 -6.24 -31.48
N LYS A 56 -15.53 -5.56 -31.84
CA LYS A 56 -15.51 -4.16 -32.31
C LYS A 56 -15.10 -3.19 -31.20
N CYS A 57 -15.67 -3.32 -30.00
CA CYS A 57 -15.30 -2.54 -28.83
C CYS A 57 -13.84 -2.78 -28.42
N ALA A 58 -13.32 -4.00 -28.52
CA ALA A 58 -11.91 -4.29 -28.26
C ALA A 58 -10.97 -3.68 -29.31
N ARG A 59 -11.38 -3.54 -30.58
CA ARG A 59 -10.57 -2.81 -31.60
C ARG A 59 -10.58 -1.30 -31.31
N ILE A 60 -11.72 -0.73 -30.95
CA ILE A 60 -11.82 0.65 -30.48
C ILE A 60 -10.94 0.84 -29.24
N GLY A 61 -10.97 -0.10 -28.30
CA GLY A 61 -10.18 -0.08 -27.07
C GLY A 61 -8.68 -0.15 -27.30
N GLU A 62 -8.20 -0.90 -28.30
CA GLU A 62 -6.79 -0.93 -28.69
C GLU A 62 -6.32 0.43 -29.23
N ARG A 63 -7.18 1.16 -29.94
CA ARG A 63 -6.91 2.55 -30.36
C ARG A 63 -7.01 3.52 -29.19
N LEU A 64 -8.02 3.34 -28.32
CA LEU A 64 -8.28 4.21 -27.19
C LEU A 64 -7.26 4.00 -26.02
N SER A 65 -6.55 2.87 -26.02
CA SER A 65 -5.67 2.40 -24.94
C SER A 65 -4.56 3.39 -24.59
N ILE A 66 -4.10 4.20 -25.55
CA ILE A 66 -3.07 5.23 -25.28
C ILE A 66 -3.62 6.36 -24.40
N TRP A 67 -4.89 6.74 -24.56
CA TRP A 67 -5.53 7.75 -23.72
C TRP A 67 -5.93 7.17 -22.36
N VAL A 68 -6.29 5.88 -22.33
CA VAL A 68 -6.58 5.16 -21.09
C VAL A 68 -5.35 5.03 -20.20
N SER A 69 -4.20 4.63 -20.78
CA SER A 69 -2.96 4.52 -20.03
C SER A 69 -2.49 5.87 -19.50
N LEU A 70 -2.62 6.94 -20.31
CA LEU A 70 -2.37 8.31 -19.88
C LEU A 70 -3.32 8.72 -18.74
N GLY A 71 -4.62 8.42 -18.83
CA GLY A 71 -5.58 8.71 -17.76
C GLY A 71 -5.25 8.02 -16.43
N CYS A 72 -4.90 6.74 -16.45
CA CYS A 72 -4.44 6.02 -15.26
C CYS A 72 -3.12 6.58 -14.71
N PHE A 73 -2.20 6.99 -15.59
CA PHE A 73 -0.95 7.63 -15.19
C PHE A 73 -1.19 8.97 -14.50
N PHE A 74 -2.04 9.83 -15.08
CA PHE A 74 -2.42 11.10 -14.46
C PHE A 74 -3.11 10.87 -13.10
N MET A 75 -4.02 9.90 -13.00
CA MET A 75 -4.66 9.58 -11.72
C MET A 75 -3.65 9.10 -10.67
N ALA A 76 -2.67 8.27 -11.05
CA ALA A 76 -1.61 7.81 -10.15
C ALA A 76 -0.67 8.95 -9.70
N VAL A 77 -0.42 9.93 -10.57
CA VAL A 77 0.39 11.11 -10.24
C VAL A 77 -0.39 12.10 -9.35
N THR A 78 -1.69 12.29 -9.61
CA THR A 78 -2.55 13.23 -8.88
C THR A 78 -3.03 12.69 -7.53
N TYR A 79 -3.17 11.38 -7.36
CA TYR A 79 -3.48 10.73 -6.09
C TYR A 79 -2.23 10.08 -5.48
N PRO A 80 -1.33 10.86 -4.86
CA PRO A 80 -0.27 10.28 -4.05
C PRO A 80 -0.92 9.49 -2.92
N ILE A 81 -0.68 8.17 -2.87
CA ILE A 81 -1.10 7.32 -1.76
C ILE A 81 -0.51 7.93 -0.48
N PRO A 82 -1.34 8.40 0.48
CA PRO A 82 -0.83 8.94 1.73
C PRO A 82 -0.09 7.82 2.46
N LYS A 83 1.24 7.95 2.59
CA LYS A 83 2.02 7.05 3.42
C LYS A 83 1.74 7.40 4.88
N ASN A 84 0.72 6.78 5.44
CA ASN A 84 0.40 6.86 6.86
C ASN A 84 1.34 5.94 7.65
N GLY A 85 2.61 6.31 7.73
CA GLY A 85 3.62 5.63 8.53
C GLY A 85 4.48 6.68 9.19
N SER A 86 4.64 6.60 10.50
CA SER A 86 5.64 7.45 11.14
C SER A 86 7.02 6.99 10.67
N ASP A 87 7.90 7.93 10.35
CA ASP A 87 9.24 7.66 9.81
C ASP A 87 10.17 6.82 10.73
N ASN A 88 9.66 6.42 11.90
CA ASN A 88 10.36 5.76 12.99
C ASN A 88 9.79 4.36 13.31
N ASP A 89 8.91 3.81 12.47
CA ASP A 89 8.38 2.46 12.59
C ASP A 89 9.28 1.45 11.85
N VAL A 90 9.86 0.49 12.58
CA VAL A 90 10.75 -0.54 12.06
C VAL A 90 10.10 -1.91 12.21
N PHE A 91 9.88 -2.62 11.10
CA PHE A 91 9.30 -3.95 11.11
C PHE A 91 10.37 -5.04 11.19
N ILE A 92 10.21 -5.95 12.15
CA ILE A 92 11.17 -7.05 12.36
C ILE A 92 10.69 -8.28 11.61
N SER A 93 11.39 -8.56 10.51
CA SER A 93 11.26 -9.79 9.74
C SER A 93 12.35 -10.79 10.10
N LYS A 94 12.07 -12.08 9.89
CA LYS A 94 13.04 -13.17 10.04
C LYS A 94 14.10 -13.20 8.93
N LYS A 95 13.83 -12.56 7.78
CA LYS A 95 14.65 -12.62 6.56
C LYS A 95 16.02 -11.97 6.72
N THR A 96 16.10 -10.85 7.43
CA THR A 96 17.36 -10.11 7.63
C THR A 96 18.23 -10.82 8.68
N ALA A 97 19.56 -10.76 8.57
CA ALA A 97 20.45 -11.30 9.60
C ALA A 97 20.37 -10.49 10.91
N PHE A 98 20.60 -11.15 12.05
CA PHE A 98 20.44 -10.54 13.38
C PHE A 98 21.41 -9.37 13.61
N ILE A 99 22.69 -9.55 13.28
CA ILE A 99 23.73 -8.49 13.39
C ILE A 99 23.37 -7.26 12.54
N VAL A 100 22.90 -7.49 11.31
CA VAL A 100 22.53 -6.40 10.39
C VAL A 100 21.38 -5.57 10.97
N GLN A 101 20.40 -6.21 11.59
CA GLN A 101 19.30 -5.50 12.26
C GLN A 101 19.80 -4.65 13.43
N ILE A 102 20.74 -5.14 14.24
CA ILE A 102 21.34 -4.36 15.33
C ILE A 102 22.09 -3.14 14.80
N ASN A 103 22.93 -3.30 13.78
CA ASN A 103 23.69 -2.18 13.22
C ASN A 103 22.77 -1.14 12.58
N LEU A 104 21.69 -1.58 11.94
CA LEU A 104 20.64 -0.70 11.43
C LEU A 104 19.96 0.09 12.57
N LEU A 105 19.56 -0.60 13.63
CA LEU A 105 18.93 0.01 14.81
C LEU A 105 19.83 1.06 15.47
N LYS A 106 21.11 0.75 15.64
CA LYS A 106 22.12 1.71 16.13
C LYS A 106 22.18 2.94 15.25
N LYS A 107 22.34 2.76 13.93
CA LYS A 107 22.42 3.86 12.97
C LYS A 107 21.16 4.73 12.97
N LEU A 108 19.98 4.12 13.05
CA LEU A 108 18.71 4.86 13.09
C LEU A 108 18.59 5.71 14.35
N LEU A 109 19.02 5.18 15.49
CA LEU A 109 19.02 5.91 16.74
C LEU A 109 20.04 7.07 16.69
N GLU A 110 21.25 6.83 16.19
CA GLU A 110 22.31 7.85 16.05
C GLU A 110 21.97 8.96 15.04
N THR A 111 21.36 8.61 13.91
CA THR A 111 21.20 9.55 12.78
C THR A 111 19.89 10.31 12.83
N LYS A 112 18.80 9.66 13.25
CA LYS A 112 17.45 10.10 12.85
C LYS A 112 16.46 10.33 13.98
N SER A 113 16.58 9.66 15.14
CA SER A 113 15.50 9.69 16.14
C SER A 113 15.93 9.30 17.56
N ASP A 114 15.36 9.98 18.56
CA ASP A 114 15.50 9.60 19.98
C ASP A 114 14.48 8.55 20.44
N CYS A 115 13.52 8.21 19.57
CA CYS A 115 12.51 7.19 19.82
C CYS A 115 12.21 6.37 18.56
N ILE A 116 12.33 5.05 18.66
CA ILE A 116 12.06 4.08 17.57
C ILE A 116 10.97 3.11 18.02
N ARG A 117 10.03 2.78 17.12
CA ARG A 117 9.00 1.77 17.34
C ARG A 117 9.28 0.53 16.52
N LEU A 118 9.58 -0.57 17.20
CA LEU A 118 9.76 -1.88 16.59
C LEU A 118 8.42 -2.60 16.54
N HIS A 119 8.00 -3.02 15.36
CA HIS A 119 6.79 -3.82 15.16
C HIS A 119 7.20 -5.25 14.82
N ALA A 120 6.70 -6.22 15.58
CA ALA A 120 6.86 -7.63 15.27
C ALA A 120 5.52 -8.36 15.40
N VAL A 121 5.30 -9.36 14.55
CA VAL A 121 4.02 -10.06 14.44
C VAL A 121 4.28 -11.57 14.44
N GLY A 122 3.48 -12.30 15.21
CA GLY A 122 3.54 -13.75 15.33
C GLY A 122 4.93 -14.26 15.71
N GLN A 123 5.52 -15.08 14.85
CA GLN A 123 6.76 -15.78 15.18
C GLN A 123 8.02 -14.88 15.21
N SER A 124 7.95 -13.60 14.85
CA SER A 124 9.08 -12.67 14.99
C SER A 124 9.13 -11.94 16.33
N ILE A 125 8.13 -12.13 17.20
CA ILE A 125 8.04 -11.48 18.52
C ILE A 125 9.24 -11.78 19.43
N PRO A 126 9.67 -13.05 19.66
CA PRO A 126 10.78 -13.33 20.58
C PRO A 126 12.10 -12.71 20.09
N ARG A 127 12.29 -12.70 18.77
CA ARG A 127 13.45 -12.09 18.13
C ARG A 127 13.48 -10.58 18.32
N ALA A 128 12.32 -9.92 18.33
CA ALA A 128 12.22 -8.49 18.57
C ALA A 128 12.66 -8.11 19.99
N VAL A 129 12.25 -8.89 20.99
CA VAL A 129 12.65 -8.69 22.38
C VAL A 129 14.16 -8.90 22.54
N ALA A 130 14.70 -9.96 21.95
CA ALA A 130 16.15 -10.23 21.99
C ALA A 130 16.98 -9.11 21.33
N LEU A 131 16.51 -8.54 20.22
CA LEU A 131 17.15 -7.40 19.57
C LEU A 131 17.12 -6.15 20.44
N ALA A 132 15.98 -5.87 21.09
CA ALA A 132 15.84 -4.72 21.97
C ALA A 132 16.79 -4.82 23.16
N ASP A 133 16.86 -5.99 23.81
CA ASP A 133 17.75 -6.22 24.95
C ASP A 133 19.23 -6.11 24.55
N THR A 134 19.62 -6.77 23.45
CA THR A 134 21.00 -6.69 22.93
C THR A 134 21.39 -5.25 22.56
N LEU A 135 20.45 -4.48 22.00
CA LEU A 135 20.68 -3.07 21.71
C LEU A 135 20.88 -2.25 22.97
N ASN A 136 20.14 -2.53 24.04
CA ASN A 136 20.30 -1.87 25.33
C ASN A 136 21.67 -2.16 25.95
N SER A 137 22.10 -3.43 25.93
CA SER A 137 23.44 -3.82 26.38
C SER A 137 24.54 -3.15 25.54
N CYS A 138 24.36 -3.06 24.21
CA CYS A 138 25.30 -2.39 23.32
C CYS A 138 25.43 -0.87 23.56
N MET A 139 24.42 -0.24 24.17
CA MET A 139 24.33 1.21 24.36
C MET A 139 24.48 1.62 25.84
N GLY A 140 24.98 0.71 26.68
CA GLY A 140 25.33 0.97 28.07
C GLY A 140 24.14 1.36 28.96
N ASN A 141 22.95 0.78 28.76
CA ASN A 141 21.73 1.07 29.54
C ASN A 141 21.21 2.53 29.45
N THR A 142 21.61 3.28 28.42
CA THR A 142 21.15 4.66 28.19
C THR A 142 19.75 4.72 27.56
N ILE A 143 19.10 3.57 27.37
CA ILE A 143 17.90 3.43 26.56
C ILE A 143 16.80 2.76 27.38
N LYS A 144 15.60 3.34 27.37
CA LYS A 144 14.40 2.78 27.97
C LYS A 144 13.64 1.96 26.92
N ILE A 145 13.31 0.73 27.27
CA ILE A 145 12.50 -0.18 26.46
C ILE A 145 11.11 -0.29 27.10
N SER A 146 10.06 -0.10 26.30
CA SER A 146 8.67 -0.35 26.69
C SER A 146 8.02 -1.26 25.67
N ALA A 147 7.41 -2.36 26.12
CA ALA A 147 6.75 -3.32 25.25
C ALA A 147 5.22 -3.23 25.41
N GLY A 148 4.51 -3.03 24.31
CA GLY A 148 3.05 -3.08 24.23
C GLY A 148 2.61 -4.25 23.35
N THR A 149 1.68 -5.06 23.84
CA THR A 149 1.07 -6.15 23.05
C THR A 149 -0.25 -5.68 22.48
N THR A 150 -0.48 -5.98 21.21
CA THR A 150 -1.70 -5.67 20.46
C THR A 150 -2.07 -6.88 19.61
N THR A 151 -3.32 -6.98 19.19
CA THR A 151 -3.74 -7.96 18.19
C THR A 151 -3.84 -7.26 16.85
N ALA A 152 -3.30 -7.88 15.80
CA ALA A 152 -3.39 -7.38 14.43
C ALA A 152 -4.23 -8.34 13.60
N MET A 153 -5.21 -7.80 12.88
CA MET A 153 -6.01 -8.54 11.93
C MET A 153 -5.26 -8.60 10.59
N ALA A 154 -4.92 -9.79 10.14
CA ALA A 154 -4.41 -10.03 8.80
C ALA A 154 -5.55 -10.54 7.93
N VAL A 155 -5.82 -9.84 6.83
CA VAL A 155 -6.77 -10.25 5.82
C VAL A 155 -5.96 -10.73 4.62
N ASP A 156 -6.00 -12.03 4.34
CA ASP A 156 -5.30 -12.63 3.21
C ASP A 156 -6.29 -12.86 2.05
N GLU A 157 -5.90 -12.46 0.84
CA GLU A 157 -6.76 -12.49 -0.37
C GLU A 157 -6.58 -13.78 -1.20
N PHE A 158 -6.15 -14.88 -0.57
CA PHE A 158 -5.72 -16.08 -1.30
C PHE A 158 -6.88 -16.96 -1.80
N ASP A 159 -8.11 -16.69 -1.39
CA ASP A 159 -9.29 -17.42 -1.84
C ASP A 159 -10.52 -16.49 -1.91
N SER A 160 -11.55 -16.92 -2.63
CA SER A 160 -12.78 -16.14 -2.89
C SER A 160 -13.61 -15.76 -1.63
N LEU A 161 -13.13 -16.11 -0.43
CA LEU A 161 -13.66 -15.66 0.86
C LEU A 161 -12.52 -15.02 1.68
N PRO A 162 -12.71 -13.80 2.23
CA PRO A 162 -11.70 -13.16 3.06
C PRO A 162 -11.48 -13.98 4.33
N VAL A 163 -10.29 -14.58 4.47
CA VAL A 163 -9.91 -15.29 5.70
C VAL A 163 -9.26 -14.29 6.64
N GLU A 164 -9.99 -13.93 7.67
CA GLU A 164 -9.54 -13.01 8.70
C GLU A 164 -8.75 -13.76 9.78
N ARG A 165 -7.45 -13.45 9.90
CA ARG A 165 -6.55 -14.08 10.87
C ARG A 165 -6.14 -13.07 11.93
N SER A 166 -6.46 -13.34 13.20
CA SER A 166 -5.93 -12.57 14.31
C SER A 166 -4.50 -13.02 14.64
N LEU A 167 -3.53 -12.14 14.42
CA LEU A 167 -2.12 -12.35 14.73
C LEU A 167 -1.72 -11.55 15.97
N SER A 168 -0.97 -12.16 16.87
CA SER A 168 -0.33 -11.42 17.97
C SER A 168 0.68 -10.44 17.39
N LYS A 169 0.60 -9.17 17.78
CA LYS A 169 1.51 -8.10 17.38
C LYS A 169 2.12 -7.46 18.62
N ILE A 170 3.44 -7.41 18.69
CA ILE A 170 4.14 -6.64 19.72
C ILE A 170 4.68 -5.35 19.11
N ILE A 171 4.58 -4.27 19.88
CA ILE A 171 5.14 -2.97 19.58
C ILE A 171 6.13 -2.64 20.70
N ILE A 172 7.42 -2.65 20.39
CA ILE A 172 8.47 -2.29 21.34
C ILE A 172 8.91 -0.87 21.04
N ARG A 173 8.66 0.03 22.00
CA ARG A 173 9.10 1.42 21.95
C ARG A 173 10.44 1.53 22.66
N ILE A 174 11.45 1.96 21.89
CA ILE A 174 12.79 2.21 22.37
C ILE A 174 12.96 3.72 22.44
N THR A 175 13.29 4.27 23.60
CA THR A 175 13.44 5.71 23.82
C THR A 175 14.75 5.99 24.54
N ARG A 176 15.55 6.93 24.04
CA ARG A 176 16.76 7.37 24.75
C ARG A 176 16.40 8.06 26.06
N VAL A 177 17.13 7.74 27.12
CA VAL A 177 17.03 8.42 28.41
C VAL A 177 18.09 9.51 28.43
N VAL A 178 17.66 10.77 28.49
CA VAL A 178 18.56 11.89 28.78
C VAL A 178 18.41 12.20 30.26
N HIS A 179 19.44 11.91 31.05
CA HIS A 179 19.51 12.39 32.42
C HIS A 179 19.85 13.88 32.38
N VAL A 180 18.88 14.73 32.72
CA VAL A 180 19.14 16.14 32.99
C VAL A 180 19.64 16.20 34.43
N VAL A 181 20.93 16.51 34.61
CA VAL A 181 21.58 16.75 35.91
C VAL A 181 21.51 18.24 36.22
#